data_AF-A0A918D1H4-F1
#
_entry.id   AF-A0A918D1H4-F1
#
_cell.length_a   1.000
_cell.length_b   1.000
_cell.length_c   1.000
_cell.angle_alpha   90.00
_cell.angle_beta   90.00
_cell.angle_gamma   90.00
#
_symmetry.space_group_name_H-M   'P 1'
#
loop_
_entity.id
_entity.type
_entity.pdbx_description
1 polymer ?
#
loop_
_entity_poly.entity_id
_entity_poly.type
_entity_poly.pdbx_seq_one_letter_code
_entity_poly.pdbx_strand_id
1 'polypeptide(L)'
;MENARSNVHPIDYRSDTRSTIDYSGNSDVDIEVNVDTTPIAYAMLCTLLATKQISDFEFKKAVRRLEDLTKKGRSPTIRDMNDLSQVKLYKKR
;
A
#
# COMPACT_ATOMS: atom_id res chain seq x y z
N MET A 1 -15.91 47.23 54.36
CA MET A 1 -15.61 46.46 55.58
C MET A 1 -16.13 45.06 55.33
N GLU A 2 -15.27 44.16 54.85
CA GLU A 2 -14.49 43.19 55.67
C GLU A 2 -15.30 41.86 55.76
N ASN A 3 -14.85 40.66 55.41
CA ASN A 3 -13.64 40.11 54.80
C ASN A 3 -13.99 38.65 54.41
N ALA A 4 -14.05 38.32 53.12
CA ALA A 4 -14.30 36.94 52.67
C ALA A 4 -12.98 36.17 52.78
N ARG A 5 -12.79 35.45 53.89
CA ARG A 5 -11.61 34.63 54.13
C ARG A 5 -11.46 33.56 53.04
N SER A 6 -10.37 33.71 52.30
CA SER A 6 -9.83 32.80 51.29
C SER A 6 -9.39 31.47 51.92
N ASN A 7 -10.13 30.40 51.65
CA ASN A 7 -9.62 29.03 51.80
C ASN A 7 -9.30 28.47 50.42
N VAL A 8 -8.23 28.99 49.81
CA VAL A 8 -7.68 28.44 48.58
C VAL A 8 -6.61 27.44 48.98
N HIS A 9 -6.96 26.16 49.01
CA HIS A 9 -5.96 25.11 48.85
C HIS A 9 -5.71 24.94 47.35
N PRO A 10 -4.51 25.27 46.83
CA PRO A 10 -4.20 24.95 45.45
C PRO A 10 -3.99 23.44 45.39
N ILE A 11 -5.02 22.70 45.00
CA ILE A 11 -4.83 21.33 44.53
C ILE A 11 -4.29 21.48 43.11
N ASP A 12 -2.97 21.58 42.99
CA ASP A 12 -2.26 21.50 41.73
C ASP A 12 -2.35 20.04 41.24
N TYR A 13 -3.51 19.68 40.68
CA TYR A 13 -3.67 18.41 39.99
C TYR A 13 -3.04 18.54 38.59
N ARG A 14 -1.72 18.74 38.56
CA ARG A 14 -0.92 18.34 37.41
C ARG A 14 -0.98 16.83 37.34
N SER A 15 -2.02 16.36 36.66
CA SER A 15 -1.94 15.08 36.00
C SER A 15 -0.92 15.25 34.87
N ASP A 16 0.35 15.12 35.21
CA ASP A 16 1.39 14.81 34.23
C ASP A 16 1.13 13.40 33.72
N THR A 17 0.09 13.22 32.88
CA THR A 17 0.02 12.09 31.95
C THR A 17 1.00 12.35 30.82
N ARG A 18 2.27 12.43 31.19
CA ARG A 18 3.36 12.61 30.25
C ARG A 18 3.89 11.23 29.88
N SER A 19 3.22 10.61 28.91
CA SER A 19 3.78 9.46 28.21
C SER A 19 4.80 9.96 27.19
N THR A 20 6.06 10.06 27.59
CA THR A 20 7.17 10.27 26.64
C THR A 20 7.47 8.94 25.96
N ILE A 21 6.99 8.77 24.72
CA ILE A 21 7.52 7.77 23.79
C ILE A 21 8.72 8.44 23.13
N ASP A 22 9.89 8.36 23.78
CA ASP A 22 11.07 9.05 23.28
C ASP A 22 11.57 8.44 21.96
N TYR A 23 11.43 7.13 21.73
CA TYR A 23 11.77 6.47 20.46
C TYR A 23 11.05 5.12 20.30
N SER A 24 10.00 5.04 19.47
CA SER A 24 9.57 3.76 18.90
C SER A 24 10.29 3.57 17.56
N GLY A 25 11.36 2.77 17.58
CA GLY A 25 12.18 2.43 16.42
C GLY A 25 11.50 1.58 15.34
N ASN A 26 10.18 1.72 15.17
CA ASN A 26 9.35 1.08 14.15
C ASN A 26 8.34 2.06 13.51
N SER A 27 8.43 3.37 13.76
CA SER A 27 7.43 4.35 13.29
C SER A 27 7.61 4.82 11.85
N ASP A 28 8.62 4.31 11.15
CA ASP A 28 8.82 4.58 9.72
C ASP A 28 8.11 3.49 8.93
N VAL A 29 6.82 3.72 8.67
CA VAL A 29 5.97 2.78 7.93
C VAL A 29 5.90 3.23 6.48
N ASP A 30 6.69 2.61 5.63
CA ASP A 30 6.58 2.76 4.18
C ASP A 30 5.33 2.03 3.68
N ILE A 31 4.34 2.79 3.20
CA ILE A 31 3.12 2.23 2.60
C ILE A 31 3.26 2.30 1.08
N GLU A 32 3.47 1.14 0.46
CA GLU A 32 3.43 1.00 -1.00
C GLU A 32 2.00 0.62 -1.43
N VAL A 33 1.37 1.44 -2.27
CA VAL A 33 0.04 1.18 -2.84
C VAL A 33 0.18 0.85 -4.31
N ASN A 34 -0.08 -0.42 -4.65
CA ASN A 34 -0.01 -0.88 -6.04
C ASN A 34 -1.42 -0.91 -6.62
N VAL A 35 -1.68 -0.01 -7.57
CA VAL A 35 -2.96 0.06 -8.29
C VAL A 35 -2.81 -0.65 -9.64
N ASP A 36 -3.60 -1.71 -9.85
CA ASP A 36 -3.71 -2.33 -11.17
C ASP A 36 -4.56 -1.46 -12.09
N THR A 37 -3.91 -0.86 -13.10
CA THR A 37 -4.53 0.01 -14.09
C THR A 37 -4.97 -0.73 -15.37
N THR A 38 -4.75 -2.04 -15.44
CA THR A 38 -5.10 -2.87 -16.61
C THR A 38 -6.59 -2.79 -16.97
N PRO A 39 -7.54 -2.86 -16.02
CA PRO A 39 -8.97 -2.78 -16.34
C PRO A 39 -9.35 -1.43 -16.96
N ILE A 40 -8.76 -0.34 -16.47
CA ILE A 40 -9.00 1.02 -16.97
C ILE A 40 -8.46 1.15 -18.39
N ALA A 41 -7.23 0.69 -18.64
CA ALA A 41 -6.62 0.72 -19.96
C ALA A 41 -7.44 -0.08 -20.98
N TYR A 42 -7.93 -1.27 -20.60
CA TYR A 42 -8.78 -2.07 -21.47
C TYR A 42 -10.13 -1.40 -21.78
N ALA A 43 -10.77 -0.80 -20.77
CA ALA A 43 -12.00 -0.04 -20.96
C ALA A 43 -11.81 1.12 -21.94
N MET A 44 -10.71 1.86 -21.84
CA MET A 44 -10.37 2.92 -22.78
C MET A 44 -10.22 2.38 -24.22
N LEU A 45 -9.52 1.26 -24.43
CA LEU A 45 -9.41 0.64 -25.75
C LEU A 45 -10.78 0.26 -26.33
N CYS A 46 -11.68 -0.27 -25.49
CA CYS A 46 -13.06 -0.57 -25.90
C CYS A 46 -13.82 0.69 -26.28
N THR A 47 -13.67 1.80 -25.54
CA THR A 47 -14.27 3.09 -25.88
C THR A 47 -13.75 3.61 -27.22
N LEU A 48 -12.45 3.51 -27.49
CA LEU A 48 -11.85 3.94 -28.77
C LEU A 48 -12.37 3.10 -29.94
N LEU A 49 -12.53 1.79 -29.75
CA LEU A 49 -13.09 0.90 -30.78
C LEU A 49 -14.57 1.22 -31.03
N ALA A 50 -15.37 1.38 -29.97
CA ALA A 50 -16.79 1.68 -30.07
C ALA A 50 -17.06 3.03 -30.75
N THR A 51 -16.19 4.02 -30.52
CA THR A 51 -16.24 5.34 -31.17
C THR A 51 -15.59 5.36 -32.55
N LYS A 52 -15.15 4.21 -33.08
CA LYS A 52 -14.47 4.05 -34.38
C LYS A 52 -13.22 4.90 -34.54
N GLN A 53 -12.56 5.27 -33.44
CA GLN A 53 -11.30 6.02 -33.46
C GLN A 53 -10.10 5.13 -33.78
N ILE A 54 -10.25 3.81 -33.63
CA ILE A 54 -9.27 2.79 -34.01
C ILE A 54 -9.96 1.66 -34.77
N SER A 55 -9.20 0.98 -35.63
CA SER A 55 -9.65 -0.23 -36.31
C SER A 55 -9.59 -1.47 -35.39
N ASP A 56 -10.30 -2.53 -35.76
CA ASP A 56 -10.24 -3.83 -35.08
C ASP A 56 -8.80 -4.40 -35.03
N PHE A 57 -8.03 -4.18 -36.11
CA PHE A 57 -6.63 -4.59 -36.18
C PHE A 57 -5.77 -3.83 -35.17
N GLU A 58 -5.94 -2.51 -35.07
CA GLU A 58 -5.21 -1.67 -34.11
C GLU A 58 -5.61 -1.99 -32.67
N PHE A 59 -6.89 -2.25 -32.42
CA PHE A 59 -7.37 -2.70 -31.11
C PHE A 59 -6.68 -4.00 -30.68
N LYS A 60 -6.67 -5.04 -31.53
CA LYS A 60 -6.00 -6.32 -31.24
C LYS A 60 -4.51 -6.13 -30.96
N LYS A 61 -3.84 -5.28 -31.74
CA LYS A 61 -2.43 -4.95 -31.54
C LYS A 61 -2.19 -4.23 -30.20
N ALA A 62 -3.06 -3.30 -29.83
CA ALA A 62 -2.98 -2.55 -28.58
C ALA A 62 -3.23 -3.45 -27.35
N VAL A 63 -4.23 -4.33 -27.41
CA VAL A 63 -4.51 -5.31 -26.34
C VAL A 63 -3.30 -6.23 -26.12
N ARG A 64 -2.72 -6.77 -27.19
CA ARG A 64 -1.51 -7.61 -27.08
C ARG A 64 -0.35 -6.87 -26.41
N ARG A 65 -0.17 -5.59 -26.75
CA ARG A 65 0.88 -4.76 -26.14
C ARG A 65 0.59 -4.46 -24.66
N LEU A 66 -0.67 -4.26 -24.29
CA LEU A 66 -1.11 -4.11 -22.90
C LEU A 66 -0.82 -5.39 -22.09
N GLU A 67 -1.10 -6.56 -22.66
CA GLU A 67 -0.76 -7.84 -22.04
C GLU A 67 0.76 -8.02 -21.85
N ASP A 68 1.57 -7.63 -22.83
CA ASP A 68 3.02 -7.74 -22.74
C ASP A 68 3.59 -6.79 -21.66
N LEU A 69 3.00 -5.60 -21.50
CA LEU A 69 3.39 -4.64 -20.46
C LEU A 69 3.03 -5.16 -19.06
N THR A 70 1.83 -5.71 -18.90
CA THR A 70 1.35 -6.24 -17.62
C THR A 70 2.05 -7.54 -17.20
N LYS A 71 2.48 -8.36 -18.16
CA LYS A 71 3.31 -9.55 -17.91
C LYS A 71 4.73 -9.17 -17.45
N LYS A 72 5.34 -8.13 -18.02
CA LYS A 72 6.70 -7.68 -17.63
C LYS A 72 6.77 -7.11 -16.21
N GLY A 73 5.64 -6.64 -15.66
CA GLY A 73 5.55 -6.14 -14.28
C GLY A 73 5.33 -7.21 -13.21
N ARG A 74 5.07 -8.48 -13.59
CA ARG A 74 4.94 -9.57 -12.62
C ARG A 74 6.33 -10.07 -12.23
N SER A 75 6.90 -9.51 -11.18
CA SER A 75 7.92 -10.22 -10.40
C SER A 75 7.30 -11.54 -9.90
N PRO A 76 8.02 -12.68 -9.91
CA PRO A 76 7.53 -13.90 -9.28
C PRO A 76 7.11 -13.56 -7.85
N THR A 77 5.88 -13.90 -7.51
CA THR A 77 5.34 -13.66 -6.18
C THR A 77 6.11 -14.53 -5.18
N ILE A 78 6.14 -14.16 -3.90
CA ILE A 78 6.72 -15.02 -2.84
C ILE A 78 6.09 -16.43 -2.86
N ARG A 79 4.85 -16.57 -3.34
CA ARG A 79 4.19 -17.86 -3.59
C ARG A 79 4.87 -18.69 -4.68
N ASP A 80 5.41 -18.07 -5.72
CA ASP A 80 6.16 -18.74 -6.79
C ASP A 80 7.58 -19.14 -6.31
N MET A 81 8.12 -18.45 -5.30
CA MET A 81 9.41 -18.78 -4.68
C MET A 81 9.31 -19.87 -3.60
N ASN A 82 8.13 -20.08 -3.01
CA ASN A 82 7.88 -21.09 -1.98
C ASN A 82 7.38 -22.43 -2.58
N ASP A 83 7.94 -22.81 -3.73
CA ASP A 83 7.71 -24.14 -4.28
C ASP A 83 8.41 -25.19 -3.40
N LEU A 84 7.59 -25.87 -2.57
CA LEU A 84 8.01 -26.93 -1.66
C LEU A 84 8.68 -28.12 -2.39
N SER A 85 8.58 -28.20 -3.73
CA SER A 85 9.28 -29.21 -4.53
C SER A 85 10.80 -28.99 -4.61
N GLN A 86 11.29 -27.78 -4.29
CA GLN A 86 12.70 -27.39 -4.41
C GLN A 86 13.51 -27.50 -3.09
N VAL A 87 12.91 -28.00 -2.01
CA VAL A 87 13.59 -28.10 -0.71
C VAL A 87 14.68 -29.18 -0.76
N LYS A 88 15.95 -28.77 -0.66
CA LYS A 88 17.11 -29.69 -0.57
C LYS A 88 17.44 -29.99 0.89
N LEU A 89 17.39 -31.27 1.28
CA LEU A 89 17.87 -31.74 2.57
C LEU A 89 19.40 -31.78 2.58
N TYR A 90 20.01 -30.84 3.30
CA TYR A 90 21.44 -30.88 3.59
C TYR A 90 21.70 -31.88 4.71
N LYS A 91 22.34 -33.01 4.36
CA LYS A 91 22.76 -34.00 5.35
C LYS A 91 23.96 -33.46 6.11
N LYS A 92 23.82 -33.35 7.43
CA LYS A 92 24.90 -32.93 8.33
C LYS A 92 26.03 -33.96 8.28
N ARG A 93 27.28 -33.48 8.11
CA ARG A 93 28.50 -34.28 8.17
C ARG A 93 28.73 -34.82 9.58
#